data_AF-A0A9E1ZRQ2-F1
#
_entry.id   AF-A0A9E1ZRQ2-F1
#
_cell.length_a   1.000
_cell.length_b   1.000
_cell.length_c   1.000
_cell.angle_alpha   90.00
_cell.angle_beta   90.00
_cell.angle_gamma   90.00
#
_symmetry.space_group_name_H-M   'P 1'
#
loop_
_entity.id
_entity.type
_entity.pdbx_description
1 polymer ?
#
loop_
_entity_poly.entity_id
_entity_poly.type
_entity_poly.pdbx_seq_one_letter_code
_entity_poly.pdbx_strand_id
1 'polypeptide(L)'
;MTQVGHILTGIAIGTVFIPEKKEPRWRFIFFFIFSLLALIPDFRIKYWGHHRYFISHSIFINMIGILVVTLFLFSQKELFTKLGGWKVLLGGSLAWVSHLLLDTFYNHGKGLAMFWPFSDARLALPISWFSVVKNLPRPITWELIRILLIELAFYGTLLLVVIILKRTKIMQRIALRIF
;
A
#
# COMPACT_ATOMS: atom_id res chain seq x y z
N MET A 1 -4.14 4.37 -10.73
CA MET A 1 -2.75 4.86 -10.97
C MET A 1 -1.95 3.83 -11.76
N THR A 2 -0.64 4.01 -12.00
CA THR A 2 0.20 2.85 -12.34
C THR A 2 0.50 2.04 -11.07
N GLN A 3 1.09 0.85 -11.20
CA GLN A 3 1.39 0.02 -10.03
C GLN A 3 2.63 0.49 -9.24
N VAL A 4 3.39 1.47 -9.75
CA VAL A 4 4.65 1.92 -9.15
C VAL A 4 4.44 2.51 -7.77
N GLY A 5 3.42 3.38 -7.60
CA GLY A 5 3.15 4.01 -6.31
C GLY A 5 2.82 3.02 -5.20
N HIS A 6 1.95 2.04 -5.47
CA HIS A 6 1.61 0.99 -4.50
C HIS A 6 2.81 0.12 -4.14
N ILE A 7 3.60 -0.30 -5.14
CA ILE A 7 4.77 -1.14 -4.92
C ILE A 7 5.78 -0.42 -4.03
N LEU A 8 6.18 0.80 -4.39
CA LEU A 8 7.19 1.54 -3.64
C LEU A 8 6.71 1.92 -2.24
N THR A 9 5.43 2.26 -2.08
CA THR A 9 4.84 2.51 -0.76
C THR A 9 4.79 1.25 0.10
N GLY A 10 4.41 0.11 -0.48
CA GLY A 10 4.45 -1.20 0.19
C GLY A 10 5.87 -1.54 0.66
N ILE A 11 6.88 -1.36 -0.20
CA ILE A 11 8.29 -1.57 0.17
C ILE A 11 8.73 -0.61 1.28
N ALA A 12 8.32 0.67 1.23
CA ALA A 12 8.65 1.66 2.24
C ALA A 12 8.07 1.26 3.61
N ILE A 13 6.79 0.87 3.66
CA ILE A 13 6.15 0.38 4.88
C ILE A 13 6.84 -0.91 5.37
N GLY A 14 7.12 -1.86 4.48
CA GLY A 14 7.87 -3.07 4.80
C GLY A 14 9.25 -2.73 5.40
N THR A 15 9.92 -1.70 4.88
CA THR A 15 11.22 -1.26 5.38
C THR A 15 11.12 -0.83 6.84
N VAL A 16 10.03 -0.20 7.26
CA VAL A 16 9.83 0.17 8.68
C VAL A 16 9.51 -1.06 9.54
N PHE A 17 8.60 -1.92 9.10
CA PHE A 17 7.96 -2.92 9.96
C PHE A 17 8.60 -4.32 9.95
N ILE A 18 9.41 -4.67 8.93
CA ILE A 18 10.09 -5.97 8.89
C ILE A 18 11.16 -6.04 10.00
N PRO A 19 11.18 -7.12 10.81
CA PRO A 19 12.17 -7.29 11.87
C PRO A 19 13.61 -7.33 11.35
N GLU A 20 14.52 -6.60 12.01
CA GLU A 20 15.93 -6.48 11.59
C GLU A 20 16.67 -7.82 11.59
N LYS A 21 16.28 -8.79 12.44
CA LYS A 21 16.96 -10.09 12.54
C LYS A 21 16.63 -11.05 11.39
N LYS A 22 15.76 -10.68 10.43
CA LYS A 22 15.42 -11.54 9.29
C LYS A 22 16.54 -11.60 8.27
N GLU A 23 16.84 -12.81 7.78
CA GLU A 23 17.78 -13.05 6.69
C GLU A 23 17.36 -12.28 5.41
N PRO A 24 18.32 -11.90 4.55
CA PRO A 24 18.03 -11.14 3.33
C PRO A 24 16.95 -11.73 2.42
N ARG A 25 16.95 -13.07 2.23
CA ARG A 25 15.93 -13.77 1.42
C ARG A 25 14.51 -13.53 1.96
N TRP A 26 14.34 -13.57 3.27
CA TRP A 26 13.04 -13.36 3.91
C TRP A 26 12.61 -11.91 3.82
N ARG A 27 13.55 -10.96 3.91
CA ARG A 27 13.25 -9.53 3.69
C ARG A 27 12.73 -9.28 2.28
N PHE A 28 13.35 -9.89 1.27
CA PHE A 28 12.88 -9.80 -0.11
C PHE A 28 11.45 -10.34 -0.25
N ILE A 29 11.17 -11.51 0.31
CA ILE A 29 9.81 -12.09 0.34
C ILE A 29 8.82 -11.12 1.00
N PHE A 30 9.18 -10.53 2.15
CA PHE A 30 8.29 -9.57 2.81
C PHE A 30 8.08 -8.30 1.98
N PHE A 31 9.10 -7.75 1.32
CA PHE A 31 8.91 -6.60 0.44
C PHE A 31 7.95 -6.91 -0.72
N PHE A 32 8.08 -8.10 -1.30
CA PHE A 32 7.15 -8.58 -2.30
C PHE A 32 5.72 -8.71 -1.73
N ILE A 33 5.56 -9.33 -0.57
CA ILE A 33 4.26 -9.46 0.10
C ILE A 33 3.64 -8.09 0.40
N PHE A 34 4.39 -7.15 0.96
CA PHE A 34 3.88 -5.82 1.27
C PHE A 34 3.48 -5.03 0.01
N SER A 35 4.25 -5.19 -1.07
CA SER A 35 3.88 -4.63 -2.38
C SER A 35 2.57 -5.24 -2.88
N LEU A 36 2.42 -6.56 -2.78
CA LEU A 36 1.18 -7.24 -3.14
C LEU A 36 0.00 -6.78 -2.30
N LEU A 37 0.16 -6.64 -0.98
CA LEU A 37 -0.91 -6.17 -0.09
C LEU A 37 -1.42 -4.78 -0.51
N ALA A 38 -0.52 -3.88 -0.91
CA ALA A 38 -0.90 -2.56 -1.42
C ALA A 38 -1.61 -2.62 -2.80
N LEU A 39 -1.47 -3.72 -3.54
CA LEU A 39 -2.01 -3.92 -4.89
C LEU A 39 -3.30 -4.77 -4.93
N ILE A 40 -3.56 -5.59 -3.91
CA ILE A 40 -4.74 -6.50 -3.87
C ILE A 40 -6.04 -5.78 -4.24
N PRO A 41 -6.33 -4.58 -3.72
CA PRO A 41 -7.57 -3.84 -4.02
C PRO A 41 -7.71 -3.43 -5.49
N ASP A 42 -6.62 -3.42 -6.25
CA ASP A 42 -6.56 -3.00 -7.65
C ASP A 42 -6.63 -4.15 -8.66
N PHE A 43 -6.52 -5.39 -8.19
CA PHE A 43 -6.54 -6.57 -9.04
C PHE A 43 -7.84 -6.68 -9.83
N ARG A 44 -7.71 -6.96 -11.14
CA ARG A 44 -8.84 -7.08 -12.07
C ARG A 44 -9.49 -8.46 -12.00
N ILE A 45 -10.02 -8.80 -10.83
CA ILE A 45 -10.69 -10.07 -10.57
C ILE A 45 -12.20 -9.84 -10.72
N LYS A 46 -12.91 -10.84 -11.25
CA LYS A 46 -14.38 -10.77 -11.35
C LYS A 46 -14.97 -10.50 -9.96
N TYR A 47 -15.88 -9.53 -9.87
CA TYR A 47 -16.49 -9.06 -8.61
C TYR A 47 -15.59 -8.33 -7.61
N TRP A 48 -14.35 -8.01 -7.98
CA TRP A 48 -13.40 -7.29 -7.13
C TRP A 48 -12.66 -6.21 -7.94
N GLY A 49 -11.91 -5.36 -7.26
CA GLY A 49 -11.06 -4.35 -7.88
C GLY A 49 -11.78 -3.48 -8.88
N HIS A 50 -11.16 -3.24 -10.02
CA HIS A 50 -11.73 -2.43 -11.09
C HIS A 50 -13.07 -2.96 -11.65
N HIS A 51 -13.45 -4.22 -11.41
CA HIS A 51 -14.77 -4.74 -11.77
C HIS A 51 -15.87 -4.31 -10.76
N ARG A 52 -15.51 -4.14 -9.48
CA ARG A 52 -16.41 -3.65 -8.41
C ARG A 52 -15.66 -2.64 -7.54
N TYR A 53 -15.36 -1.49 -8.14
CA TYR A 53 -14.45 -0.49 -7.57
C TYR A 53 -14.82 -0.05 -6.14
N PHE A 54 -16.10 0.18 -5.88
CA PHE A 54 -16.61 0.61 -4.57
C PHE A 54 -16.45 -0.46 -3.47
N ILE A 55 -16.38 -1.75 -3.83
CA ILE A 55 -16.18 -2.83 -2.85
C ILE A 55 -14.71 -2.87 -2.44
N SER A 56 -13.80 -2.94 -3.42
CA SER A 56 -12.37 -3.10 -3.13
C SER A 56 -11.75 -1.84 -2.51
N HIS A 57 -12.33 -0.66 -2.77
CA HIS A 57 -11.86 0.61 -2.23
C HIS A 57 -12.71 1.10 -1.04
N SER A 58 -13.56 0.24 -0.46
CA SER A 58 -14.28 0.58 0.77
C SER A 58 -13.39 0.39 1.99
N ILE A 59 -13.28 1.40 2.86
CA ILE A 59 -12.55 1.26 4.13
C ILE A 59 -13.14 0.14 4.98
N PHE A 60 -14.46 -0.02 4.99
CA PHE A 60 -15.15 -1.02 5.80
C PHE A 60 -14.86 -2.45 5.32
N ILE A 61 -14.90 -2.69 4.01
CA ILE A 61 -14.57 -4.02 3.44
C ILE A 61 -13.10 -4.36 3.69
N ASN A 62 -12.18 -3.40 3.52
CA ASN A 62 -10.77 -3.61 3.80
C ASN A 62 -10.51 -3.87 5.30
N MET A 63 -11.20 -3.17 6.21
CA MET A 63 -11.12 -3.43 7.65
C MET A 63 -11.60 -4.84 8.02
N ILE A 64 -12.69 -5.31 7.40
CA ILE A 64 -13.16 -6.69 7.59
C ILE A 64 -12.10 -7.69 7.09
N GLY A 65 -11.53 -7.45 5.91
CA GLY A 65 -10.46 -8.29 5.37
C GLY A 65 -9.25 -8.37 6.32
N ILE A 66 -8.81 -7.23 6.84
CA ILE A 66 -7.72 -7.16 7.83
C ILE A 66 -8.10 -7.89 9.12
N LEU A 67 -9.33 -7.73 9.60
CA LEU A 67 -9.81 -8.45 10.79
C LEU A 67 -9.76 -9.97 10.57
N VAL A 68 -10.24 -10.46 9.43
CA VAL A 68 -10.21 -11.90 9.09
C VAL A 68 -8.77 -12.42 9.06
N VAL A 69 -7.85 -11.72 8.40
CA VAL A 69 -6.43 -12.10 8.40
C VAL A 69 -5.83 -12.08 9.81
N THR A 70 -6.18 -11.08 10.62
CA THR A 70 -5.73 -10.97 12.00
C THR A 70 -6.18 -12.17 12.84
N LEU A 71 -7.48 -12.49 12.79
CA LEU A 71 -8.06 -13.63 13.51
C LEU A 71 -7.44 -14.95 13.05
N PHE A 72 -7.23 -15.13 11.74
CA PHE A 72 -6.55 -16.30 11.20
C PHE A 72 -5.11 -16.42 11.70
N LEU A 73 -4.33 -15.33 11.73
CA LEU A 73 -2.97 -15.39 12.25
C LEU A 73 -2.95 -15.67 13.76
N PHE A 74 -3.93 -15.19 14.52
CA PHE A 74 -4.01 -15.49 15.96
C PHE A 74 -4.42 -16.92 16.27
N SER A 75 -5.21 -17.56 15.41
CA SER A 75 -5.44 -19.00 15.51
C SER A 75 -4.18 -19.81 15.19
N GLN A 76 -3.24 -19.23 14.45
CA GLN A 76 -1.95 -19.82 14.05
C GLN A 76 -0.76 -19.17 14.78
N LYS A 77 -0.71 -19.25 16.12
CA LYS A 77 0.28 -18.54 16.97
C LYS A 77 1.75 -18.73 16.55
N GLU A 78 2.12 -19.95 16.13
CA GLU A 78 3.48 -20.25 15.65
C GLU A 78 3.79 -19.48 14.36
N LEU A 79 2.86 -19.48 13.40
CA LEU A 79 2.99 -18.74 12.15
C LEU A 79 3.07 -17.24 12.44
N PHE A 80 2.19 -16.70 13.29
CA PHE A 80 2.20 -15.28 13.66
C PHE A 80 3.56 -14.84 14.22
N THR A 81 4.10 -15.61 15.16
CA THR A 81 5.41 -15.34 15.76
C THR A 81 6.53 -15.46 14.71
N LYS A 82 6.50 -16.50 13.87
CA LYS A 82 7.47 -16.72 12.79
C LYS A 82 7.46 -15.59 11.77
N LEU A 83 6.30 -15.03 11.43
CA LEU A 83 6.18 -13.93 10.49
C LEU A 83 6.69 -12.60 11.05
N GLY A 84 6.80 -12.44 12.37
CA GLY A 84 7.24 -11.20 13.01
C GLY A 84 6.18 -10.53 13.89
N GLY A 85 5.08 -11.22 14.14
CA GLY A 85 4.03 -10.85 15.08
C GLY A 85 3.35 -9.52 14.72
N TRP A 86 3.05 -8.75 15.76
CA TRP A 86 2.32 -7.49 15.66
C TRP A 86 2.95 -6.46 14.73
N LYS A 87 4.29 -6.42 14.64
CA LYS A 87 4.97 -5.47 13.74
C LYS A 87 4.62 -5.73 12.28
N VAL A 88 4.67 -7.00 11.87
CA VAL A 88 4.38 -7.37 10.48
C VAL A 88 2.88 -7.31 10.21
N LEU A 89 2.03 -7.67 11.17
CA LEU A 89 0.60 -7.48 11.03
C LEU A 89 0.25 -6.01 10.82
N LEU A 90 0.71 -5.12 11.71
CA LEU A 90 0.45 -3.68 11.61
C LEU A 90 1.00 -3.11 10.30
N GLY A 91 2.24 -3.45 9.94
CA GLY A 91 2.82 -3.03 8.67
C GLY A 91 2.05 -3.53 7.46
N GLY A 92 1.61 -4.80 7.48
CA GLY A 92 0.81 -5.39 6.42
C GLY A 92 -0.56 -4.72 6.29
N SER A 93 -1.23 -4.43 7.41
CA SER A 93 -2.48 -3.67 7.44
C SER A 93 -2.30 -2.26 6.88
N LEU A 94 -1.22 -1.56 7.26
CA LEU A 94 -0.89 -0.23 6.74
C LEU A 94 -0.61 -0.27 5.24
N ALA A 95 0.15 -1.26 4.76
CA ALA A 95 0.42 -1.45 3.34
C ALA A 95 -0.89 -1.72 2.58
N TRP A 96 -1.75 -2.59 3.12
CA TRP A 96 -3.06 -2.86 2.54
C TRP A 96 -3.87 -1.57 2.44
N VAL A 97 -4.14 -0.85 3.53
CA VAL A 97 -5.00 0.36 3.48
C VAL A 97 -4.37 1.54 2.76
N SER A 98 -3.05 1.54 2.52
CA SER A 98 -2.36 2.64 1.85
C SER A 98 -2.97 2.94 0.47
N HIS A 99 -3.48 1.93 -0.24
CA HIS A 99 -4.13 2.12 -1.53
C HIS A 99 -5.25 3.18 -1.48
N LEU A 100 -6.07 3.18 -0.42
CA LEU A 100 -7.16 4.16 -0.26
C LEU A 100 -6.63 5.59 -0.28
N LEU A 101 -5.53 5.86 0.43
CA LEU A 101 -4.93 7.18 0.42
C LEU A 101 -4.30 7.47 -0.94
N LEU A 102 -3.51 6.53 -1.47
CA LEU A 102 -2.78 6.71 -2.72
C LEU A 102 -3.74 6.99 -3.89
N ASP A 103 -4.88 6.30 -3.98
CA ASP A 103 -5.88 6.50 -5.02
C ASP A 103 -6.54 7.87 -4.97
N THR A 104 -6.67 8.46 -3.78
CA THR A 104 -7.23 9.82 -3.65
C THR A 104 -6.35 10.87 -4.30
N PHE A 105 -5.04 10.62 -4.46
CA PHE A 105 -4.10 11.55 -5.09
C PHE A 105 -4.26 11.66 -6.61
N TYR A 106 -4.96 10.72 -7.24
CA TYR A 106 -5.14 10.68 -8.68
C TYR A 106 -6.52 11.19 -9.07
N ASN A 107 -6.56 12.21 -9.92
CA ASN A 107 -7.84 12.69 -10.46
C ASN A 107 -8.30 11.83 -11.63
N HIS A 108 -9.20 10.88 -11.38
CA HIS A 108 -9.93 10.14 -12.42
C HIS A 108 -11.37 10.66 -12.63
N GLY A 109 -11.68 11.85 -12.12
CA GLY A 109 -12.97 12.53 -12.27
C GLY A 109 -14.13 11.94 -11.45
N LYS A 110 -13.95 10.77 -10.82
CA LYS A 110 -15.02 10.10 -10.06
C LYS A 110 -14.83 10.12 -8.55
N GLY A 111 -13.62 10.38 -8.05
CA GLY A 111 -13.26 10.25 -6.63
C GLY A 111 -13.35 8.81 -6.08
N LEU A 112 -12.74 8.60 -4.92
CA LEU A 112 -12.70 7.31 -4.23
C LEU A 112 -13.95 7.13 -3.38
N ALA A 113 -14.76 6.09 -3.66
CA ALA A 113 -15.95 5.76 -2.89
C ALA A 113 -15.62 4.99 -1.60
N MET A 114 -14.82 5.60 -0.72
CA MET A 114 -14.25 4.90 0.44
C MET A 114 -15.26 4.55 1.54
N PHE A 115 -16.41 5.24 1.57
CA PHE A 115 -17.40 5.11 2.63
C PHE A 115 -18.54 4.12 2.31
N TRP A 116 -18.50 3.45 1.16
CA TRP A 116 -19.45 2.40 0.81
C TRP A 116 -19.37 1.23 1.81
N PRO A 117 -20.46 0.56 2.22
CA PRO A 117 -21.84 0.69 1.75
C PRO A 117 -22.68 1.74 2.50
N PHE A 118 -22.11 2.42 3.50
CA PHE A 118 -22.89 3.31 4.37
C PHE A 118 -23.08 4.71 3.80
N SER A 119 -22.22 5.12 2.86
CA SER A 119 -22.34 6.41 2.19
C SER A 119 -21.78 6.36 0.76
N ASP A 120 -22.44 7.11 -0.13
CA ASP A 120 -21.97 7.37 -1.50
C ASP A 120 -20.95 8.52 -1.58
N ALA A 121 -20.57 9.12 -0.44
CA ALA A 121 -19.56 10.15 -0.38
C ALA A 121 -18.24 9.68 -1.00
N ARG A 122 -17.59 10.58 -1.75
CA ARG A 122 -16.36 10.28 -2.48
C ARG A 122 -15.26 11.25 -2.09
N LEU A 123 -14.08 10.70 -1.80
CA LEU A 123 -12.90 11.48 -1.46
C LEU A 123 -11.99 11.61 -2.68
N ALA A 124 -11.58 12.84 -2.98
CA ALA A 124 -10.54 13.11 -3.96
C ALA A 124 -9.61 14.20 -3.39
N LEU A 125 -8.31 13.90 -3.35
CA LEU A 125 -7.25 14.80 -2.90
C LEU A 125 -6.23 14.96 -4.04
N PRO A 126 -6.67 15.41 -5.23
CA PRO A 126 -5.86 15.31 -6.43
C PRO A 126 -4.60 16.17 -6.31
N ILE A 127 -3.44 15.55 -6.53
CA ILE A 127 -2.17 16.26 -6.62
C ILE A 127 -1.93 16.56 -8.09
N SER A 128 -1.67 17.83 -8.43
CA SER A 128 -1.70 18.34 -9.81
C SER A 128 -0.73 17.64 -10.77
N TRP A 129 0.39 17.12 -10.27
CA TRP A 129 1.37 16.39 -11.08
C TRP A 129 1.09 14.89 -11.19
N PHE A 130 0.13 14.33 -10.44
CA PHE A 130 -0.30 12.95 -10.63
C PHE A 130 -1.38 12.86 -11.71
N SER A 131 -1.18 11.91 -12.62
CA SER A 131 -2.05 11.72 -13.78
C SER A 131 -2.46 10.28 -13.93
N VAL A 132 -3.65 10.08 -14.52
CA VAL A 132 -4.23 8.75 -14.70
C VAL A 132 -4.01 8.22 -16.11
N VAL A 133 -3.89 6.91 -16.15
CA VAL A 133 -3.75 6.09 -17.33
C VAL A 133 -5.17 5.89 -17.93
N LYS A 134 -5.54 6.70 -18.94
CA LYS A 134 -6.87 6.68 -19.61
C LYS A 134 -7.27 5.41 -20.43
N ASN A 135 -6.43 4.89 -21.35
CA ASN A 135 -6.76 3.74 -22.23
C ASN A 135 -6.05 2.42 -21.84
N LEU A 136 -6.63 1.24 -22.01
CA LEU A 136 -5.98 -0.09 -21.84
C LEU A 136 -6.49 -1.04 -22.95
N PRO A 137 -5.71 -2.02 -23.47
CA PRO A 137 -4.27 -2.29 -23.28
C PRO A 137 -3.40 -1.28 -24.05
N ARG A 138 -2.10 -1.15 -23.72
CA ARG A 138 -1.31 0.01 -24.17
C ARG A 138 -0.05 -0.32 -24.96
N PRO A 139 0.23 0.40 -26.06
CA PRO A 139 1.60 0.64 -26.49
C PRO A 139 2.35 1.53 -25.47
N ILE A 140 3.67 1.43 -25.43
CA ILE A 140 4.52 2.33 -24.62
C ILE A 140 4.43 3.73 -25.23
N THR A 141 3.78 4.67 -24.54
CA THR A 141 3.66 6.07 -24.97
C THR A 141 4.47 6.99 -24.07
N TRP A 142 4.81 8.18 -24.59
CA TRP A 142 5.48 9.22 -23.80
C TRP A 142 4.67 9.65 -22.57
N GLU A 143 3.34 9.65 -22.66
CA GLU A 143 2.47 9.93 -21.51
C GLU A 143 2.65 8.88 -20.40
N LEU A 144 2.70 7.59 -20.75
CA LEU A 144 2.93 6.50 -19.79
C LEU A 144 4.31 6.63 -19.13
N ILE A 145 5.35 6.88 -19.93
CA ILE A 145 6.72 7.08 -19.42
C ILE A 145 6.74 8.26 -18.43
N ARG A 146 6.12 9.39 -18.80
CA ARG A 146 6.03 10.56 -17.91
C ARG A 146 5.35 10.23 -16.58
N ILE A 147 4.22 9.52 -16.62
CA ILE A 147 3.50 9.11 -15.40
C ILE A 147 4.39 8.20 -14.54
N LEU A 148 5.01 7.18 -15.14
CA LEU A 148 5.91 6.27 -14.43
C LEU A 148 7.09 6.99 -13.79
N LEU A 149 7.69 7.97 -14.48
CA LEU A 149 8.81 8.75 -13.95
C LEU A 149 8.39 9.65 -12.78
N ILE A 150 7.22 10.29 -12.86
CA ILE A 150 6.69 11.11 -11.76
C ILE A 150 6.38 10.24 -10.54
N GLU A 151 5.70 9.11 -10.74
CA GLU A 151 5.42 8.16 -9.66
C GLU A 151 6.74 7.62 -9.05
N LEU A 152 7.69 7.22 -9.89
CA LEU A 152 9.01 6.74 -9.43
C LEU A 152 9.76 7.82 -8.66
N ALA A 153 9.79 9.07 -9.13
CA ALA A 153 10.47 10.16 -8.45
C ALA A 153 9.85 10.44 -7.08
N PHE A 154 8.52 10.52 -7.00
CA PHE A 154 7.82 10.84 -5.76
C PHE A 154 7.92 9.69 -4.74
N TYR A 155 7.45 8.49 -5.10
CA TYR A 155 7.41 7.35 -4.19
C TYR A 155 8.80 6.74 -3.97
N GLY A 156 9.71 6.88 -4.94
CA GLY A 156 11.12 6.52 -4.78
C GLY A 156 11.81 7.42 -3.76
N THR A 157 11.54 8.73 -3.77
CA THR A 157 12.05 9.65 -2.74
C THR A 157 11.51 9.28 -1.36
N LEU A 158 10.21 8.98 -1.24
CA LEU A 158 9.63 8.50 0.02
C LEU A 158 10.36 7.25 0.53
N LEU A 159 10.59 6.25 -0.33
CA LEU A 159 11.31 5.03 0.02
C LEU A 159 12.76 5.35 0.46
N LEU A 160 13.47 6.21 -0.27
CA LEU A 160 14.84 6.61 0.07
C LEU A 160 14.90 7.29 1.44
N VAL A 161 13.98 8.22 1.73
CA VAL A 161 13.88 8.88 3.04
C VAL A 161 13.68 7.84 4.14
N VAL A 162 12.76 6.88 3.96
CA VAL A 162 12.52 5.82 4.93
C VAL A 162 13.76 4.95 5.16
N ILE A 163 14.48 4.59 4.09
CA ILE A 163 15.73 3.82 4.19
C ILE A 163 16.79 4.61 4.98
N ILE A 164 16.97 5.90 4.69
CA ILE A 164 17.94 6.77 5.38
C ILE A 164 17.58 6.90 6.87
N LEU A 165 16.31 7.17 7.19
CA LEU A 165 15.83 7.31 8.57
C LEU A 165 16.00 6.02 9.38
N LYS A 166 15.80 4.85 8.74
CA LYS A 166 16.05 3.55 9.38
C LYS A 166 17.53 3.31 9.62
N ARG A 167 18.39 3.58 8.63
CA ARG A 167 19.85 3.39 8.74
C ARG A 167 20.51 4.29 9.78
N THR A 168 20.04 5.53 9.88
CA THR A 168 20.56 6.51 10.85
C THR A 168 20.07 6.30 12.28
N LYS A 169 19.23 5.27 12.53
CA LYS A 169 18.57 4.99 13.81
C LYS A 169 17.78 6.18 14.38
N ILE A 170 17.49 7.21 13.56
CA ILE A 170 16.69 8.37 13.98
C ILE A 170 15.32 7.92 14.46
N MET A 171 14.70 6.95 13.78
CA MET A 171 13.41 6.41 14.19
C MET A 171 13.44 5.76 15.58
N GLN A 172 14.55 5.09 15.96
CA GLN A 172 14.70 4.51 17.30
C GLN A 172 14.79 5.59 18.37
N ARG A 173 15.46 6.72 18.06
CA ARG A 173 15.55 7.88 18.95
C ARG A 173 14.23 8.63 19.10
N ILE A 174 13.42 8.72 18.04
CA ILE A 174 12.09 9.34 18.09
C ILE A 174 11.13 8.46 18.90
N ALA A 175 11.13 7.14 18.67
CA ALA A 175 10.28 6.21 19.41
C ALA A 175 10.56 6.21 20.93
N LEU A 176 11.83 6.35 21.34
CA LEU A 176 12.25 6.46 22.74
C LEU A 176 11.88 7.80 23.42
N ARG A 177 11.36 8.79 22.68
CA ARG A 177 10.93 10.08 23.23
C ARG A 177 9.41 10.24 23.33
N ILE A 178 8.65 9.32 22.73
CA ILE A 178 7.18 9.34 22.71
C ILE A 178 6.60 8.38 23.77
N PHE A 179 7.44 7.54 24.37
CA PHE A 179 7.14 6.70 25.54
C PHE A 179 8.13 7.04 26.66
#